data_AF-A0A9Q4HC77-F1
#
_entry.id   AF-A0A9Q4HC77-F1
#
_cell.length_a   1.000
_cell.length_b   1.000
_cell.length_c   1.000
_cell.angle_alpha   90.00
_cell.angle_beta   90.00
_cell.angle_gamma   90.00
#
_symmetry.space_group_name_H-M   'P 1'
#
loop_
_entity.id
_entity.type
_entity.pdbx_description
1 polymer ?
#
loop_
_entity_poly.entity_id
_entity_poly.type
_entity_poly.pdbx_seq_one_letter_code
_entity_poly.pdbx_strand_id
1 'polypeptide(L)'
;MVLTNNLMEQSMEEAIKILNKSKLIREASVDSSLYVEREQYLKELLGEEGYISFHPNVEKDLTVDFLKHLQPLVSQKHFIYMSEHRYEERKAYNDYMVASKLADHVTNEHLLNNTIPGKVSSFIQRRDIKGLSSPKLSKLLVKVFGETSDVVKWFTNKCPKKLDKGVIKDYKIHLSILPHHIAGMSYYAPYNWGGEKWITGWNNTSCMDTSRNGSGDCINQLPPNLMDSTLAVAYLTTAENDDLFSPRYEARLLVRVTKVTDNNYLLVGFRPFFTNNTTKNYLIEGLKAKFDNFIQCDDLRSEYSDLYGSYMSSFSMYTEVGWSHPGIKVSCDDCDGEGTDWNDDECSTCEGTGHVLSDDDPFYPYVDDPEFLEFFEDRVEISLPKEYLIAKGYMEAPQKEVSPSTASLAC
;
A
#
# COMPACT_ATOMS: atom_id res chain seq x y z
N MET A 1 39.62 14.70 18.14
CA MET A 1 39.19 14.63 16.73
C MET A 1 37.78 14.08 16.72
N VAL A 2 36.80 14.92 16.41
CA VAL A 2 35.41 14.47 16.20
C VAL A 2 35.33 14.12 14.72
N LEU A 3 35.25 12.84 14.39
CA LEU A 3 34.97 12.36 13.05
C LEU A 3 33.48 12.60 12.78
N THR A 4 33.15 13.81 12.33
CA THR A 4 31.86 14.08 11.68
C THR A 4 31.93 13.54 10.26
N ASN A 5 31.87 12.21 10.11
CA ASN A 5 31.49 11.65 8.81
C ASN A 5 30.03 12.03 8.58
N ASN A 6 29.73 12.69 7.47
CA ASN A 6 28.40 13.13 7.10
C ASN A 6 27.49 11.88 7.01
N LEU A 7 26.29 11.90 7.62
CA LEU A 7 25.36 10.76 7.61
C LEU A 7 25.10 10.25 6.19
N MET A 8 25.01 11.18 5.23
CA MET A 8 24.84 10.85 3.81
C MET A 8 26.02 10.04 3.26
N GLU A 9 27.27 10.39 3.62
CA GLU A 9 28.46 9.64 3.19
C GLU A 9 28.45 8.22 3.76
N GLN A 10 28.14 8.06 5.05
CA GLN A 10 28.01 6.74 5.67
C GLN A 10 26.91 5.91 5.01
N SER A 11 25.78 6.55 4.70
CA SER A 11 24.67 5.94 3.99
C SER A 11 25.08 5.50 2.57
N MET A 12 25.89 6.28 1.87
CA MET A 12 26.41 5.92 0.55
C MET A 12 27.36 4.73 0.63
N GLU A 13 28.29 4.73 1.60
CA GLU A 13 29.20 3.60 1.82
C GLU A 13 28.45 2.30 2.10
N GLU A 14 27.39 2.36 2.92
CA GLU A 14 26.57 1.18 3.21
C GLU A 14 25.77 0.73 1.98
N ALA A 15 25.24 1.66 1.18
CA ALA A 15 24.59 1.33 -0.10
C ALA A 15 25.54 0.59 -1.05
N ILE A 16 26.80 1.04 -1.17
CA ILE A 16 27.83 0.36 -1.98
C ILE A 16 28.04 -1.08 -1.48
N LYS A 17 28.12 -1.31 -0.16
CA LYS A 17 28.27 -2.65 0.40
C LYS A 17 27.09 -3.56 0.05
N ILE A 18 25.87 -3.01 0.05
CA ILE A 18 24.66 -3.74 -0.32
C ILE A 18 24.68 -4.14 -1.79
N LEU A 19 24.94 -3.17 -2.69
CA LEU A 19 25.04 -3.41 -4.13
C LEU A 19 26.13 -4.44 -4.46
N ASN A 20 27.28 -4.34 -3.79
CA ASN A 20 28.39 -5.27 -3.94
C ASN A 20 28.11 -6.69 -3.47
N LYS A 21 26.94 -7.03 -2.93
CA LYS A 21 26.62 -8.43 -2.60
C LYS A 21 26.37 -9.27 -3.85
N SER A 22 25.73 -8.70 -4.87
CA SER A 22 25.46 -9.40 -6.13
C SER A 22 26.69 -9.41 -7.03
N LYS A 23 27.07 -10.59 -7.54
CA LYS A 23 28.15 -10.72 -8.53
C LYS A 23 27.82 -9.98 -9.83
N LEU A 24 26.58 -10.08 -10.29
CA LEU A 24 26.11 -9.43 -11.52
C LEU A 24 26.20 -7.90 -11.43
N ILE A 25 25.82 -7.32 -10.28
CA ILE A 25 25.93 -5.87 -10.04
C ILE A 25 27.40 -5.43 -10.04
N ARG A 26 28.29 -6.22 -9.41
CA ARG A 26 29.73 -5.95 -9.43
C ARG A 26 30.31 -6.01 -10.84
N GLU A 27 29.93 -7.00 -11.64
CA GLU A 27 30.38 -7.16 -13.03
C GLU A 27 29.86 -6.02 -13.93
N ALA A 28 28.62 -5.59 -13.71
CA ALA A 28 28.03 -4.40 -14.32
C ALA A 28 28.64 -3.08 -13.83
N SER A 29 29.54 -3.12 -12.84
CA SER A 29 30.16 -1.93 -12.22
C SER A 29 29.13 -0.92 -11.68
N VAL A 30 28.00 -1.41 -11.17
CA VAL A 30 26.98 -0.57 -10.54
C VAL A 30 27.38 -0.21 -9.11
N ASP A 31 27.37 1.08 -8.80
CA ASP A 31 27.71 1.61 -7.48
C ASP A 31 26.73 2.71 -7.02
N SER A 32 27.06 3.36 -5.90
CA SER A 32 26.21 4.40 -5.33
C SER A 32 26.11 5.68 -6.17
N SER A 33 26.95 5.88 -7.20
CA SER A 33 26.84 7.04 -8.11
C SER A 33 25.51 7.06 -8.88
N LEU A 34 24.80 5.93 -8.94
CA LEU A 34 23.43 5.85 -9.44
C LEU A 34 22.41 6.59 -8.55
N TYR A 35 22.76 6.90 -7.30
CA TYR A 35 21.87 7.66 -6.44
C TYR A 35 21.76 9.10 -6.94
N VAL A 36 20.58 9.47 -7.43
CA VAL A 36 20.30 10.82 -7.88
C VAL A 36 19.77 11.69 -6.75
N GLU A 37 20.00 12.98 -6.91
CA GLU A 37 19.42 14.01 -6.06
C GLU A 37 17.89 13.86 -5.98
N ARG A 38 17.36 13.78 -4.75
CA ARG A 38 15.92 13.69 -4.54
C ARG A 38 15.22 15.01 -4.80
N GLU A 39 13.95 14.89 -5.15
CA GLU A 39 13.04 16.01 -5.35
C GLU A 39 13.12 16.99 -4.14
N GLN A 40 13.12 18.29 -4.45
CA GLN A 40 13.36 19.36 -3.48
C GLN A 40 12.38 19.34 -2.28
N TYR A 41 11.09 19.16 -2.51
CA TYR A 41 10.07 18.98 -1.47
C TYR A 41 10.41 17.83 -0.53
N LEU A 42 10.92 16.68 -1.01
CA LEU A 42 11.37 15.60 -0.12
C LEU A 42 12.54 16.03 0.77
N LYS A 43 13.51 16.75 0.22
CA LYS A 43 14.65 17.26 0.97
C LYS A 43 14.24 18.27 2.03
N GLU A 44 13.35 19.19 1.68
CA GLU A 44 12.80 20.18 2.60
C GLU A 44 11.99 19.51 3.72
N LEU A 45 11.20 18.49 3.37
CA LEU A 45 10.41 17.70 4.33
C LEU A 45 11.28 16.93 5.33
N LEU A 46 12.39 16.35 4.85
CA LEU A 46 13.23 15.44 5.62
C LEU A 46 14.43 16.11 6.29
N GLY A 47 14.79 17.31 5.87
CA GLY A 47 15.93 18.06 6.41
C GLY A 47 17.29 17.52 5.96
N GLU A 48 18.36 18.07 6.54
CA GLU A 48 19.75 17.78 6.17
C GLU A 48 20.13 16.30 6.35
N GLU A 49 19.52 15.63 7.31
CA GLU A 49 19.76 14.21 7.60
C GLU A 49 19.12 13.28 6.55
N GLY A 50 18.20 13.76 5.71
CA GLY A 50 17.53 12.94 4.70
C GLY A 50 16.62 11.83 5.26
N TYR A 51 16.24 11.94 6.54
CA TYR A 51 15.23 11.10 7.16
C TYR A 51 14.57 11.79 8.35
N ILE A 52 13.36 11.37 8.68
CA ILE A 52 12.71 11.73 9.94
C ILE A 52 12.14 10.50 10.62
N SER A 53 12.06 10.54 11.94
CA SER A 53 11.45 9.48 12.73
C SER A 53 10.47 10.06 13.76
N PHE A 54 9.34 9.37 13.96
CA PHE A 54 8.32 9.79 14.90
C PHE A 54 7.52 8.60 15.43
N HIS A 55 6.96 8.74 16.63
CA HIS A 55 6.02 7.76 17.14
C HIS A 55 4.68 7.92 16.42
N PRO A 56 4.03 6.84 15.96
CA PRO A 56 2.74 6.94 15.30
C PRO A 56 1.69 7.42 16.30
N ASN A 57 0.89 8.41 15.90
CA ASN A 57 -0.33 8.80 16.59
C ASN A 57 -1.52 8.23 15.85
N VAL A 58 -2.14 7.17 16.38
CA VAL A 58 -3.25 6.49 15.71
C VAL A 58 -4.56 6.91 16.36
N GLU A 59 -5.36 7.69 15.63
CA GLU A 59 -6.68 8.15 16.10
C GLU A 59 -7.86 7.49 15.35
N LYS A 60 -7.58 6.42 14.59
CA LYS A 60 -8.54 5.79 13.69
C LYS A 60 -9.82 5.33 14.40
N ASP A 61 -10.96 5.72 13.82
CA ASP A 61 -12.26 5.24 14.23
C ASP A 61 -12.75 4.09 13.31
N LEU A 62 -12.51 2.83 13.71
CA LEU A 62 -12.95 1.65 12.95
C LEU A 62 -14.46 1.59 12.73
N THR A 63 -15.24 2.27 13.58
CA THR A 63 -16.69 2.32 13.47
C THR A 63 -17.06 3.02 12.18
N VAL A 64 -16.42 4.14 11.88
CA VAL A 64 -16.67 4.90 10.64
C VAL A 64 -16.35 4.04 9.41
N ASP A 65 -15.20 3.39 9.40
CA ASP A 65 -14.79 2.53 8.29
C ASP A 65 -15.69 1.31 8.12
N PHE A 66 -16.03 0.64 9.23
CA PHE A 66 -16.96 -0.48 9.21
C PHE A 66 -18.34 -0.07 8.67
N LEU A 67 -18.80 1.13 9.03
CA LEU A 67 -20.06 1.68 8.54
C LEU A 67 -20.04 1.96 7.03
N LYS A 68 -18.90 2.36 6.45
CA LYS A 68 -18.75 2.49 4.98
C LYS A 68 -19.10 1.17 4.27
N HIS A 69 -18.71 0.02 4.84
CA HIS A 69 -19.01 -1.30 4.28
C HIS A 69 -20.40 -1.84 4.66
N LEU A 70 -20.91 -1.47 5.83
CA LEU A 70 -22.20 -1.96 6.32
C LEU A 70 -23.39 -1.21 5.71
N GLN A 71 -23.30 0.11 5.54
CA GLN A 71 -24.45 0.95 5.12
C GLN A 71 -25.06 0.58 3.75
N PRO A 72 -24.28 0.24 2.70
CA PRO A 72 -24.85 -0.23 1.44
C PRO A 72 -25.70 -1.50 1.62
N LEU A 73 -25.24 -2.43 2.46
CA LEU A 73 -25.94 -3.69 2.75
C LEU A 73 -27.18 -3.46 3.62
N VAL A 74 -27.13 -2.53 4.57
CA VAL A 74 -28.31 -2.10 5.35
C VAL A 74 -29.37 -1.53 4.40
N SER A 75 -28.96 -0.68 3.46
CA SER A 75 -29.84 -0.07 2.45
C SER A 75 -30.47 -1.12 1.53
N GLN A 76 -29.69 -2.11 1.10
CA GLN A 76 -30.18 -3.24 0.32
C GLN A 76 -31.23 -4.06 1.10
N LYS A 77 -30.98 -4.36 2.37
CA LYS A 77 -31.94 -5.08 3.23
C LYS A 77 -33.21 -4.27 3.47
N HIS A 78 -33.10 -2.95 3.61
CA HIS A 78 -34.26 -2.06 3.71
C HIS A 78 -35.11 -2.12 2.45
N PHE A 79 -34.50 -2.08 1.27
CA PHE A 79 -35.20 -2.18 -0.01
C PHE A 79 -35.94 -3.52 -0.16
N ILE A 80 -35.26 -4.64 0.16
CA ILE A 80 -35.87 -5.98 0.14
C ILE A 80 -37.09 -6.01 1.05
N TYR A 81 -36.93 -5.56 2.29
CA TYR A 81 -38.03 -5.47 3.25
C TYR A 81 -39.22 -4.64 2.74
N MET A 82 -38.97 -3.48 2.13
CA MET A 82 -40.02 -2.63 1.56
C MET A 82 -40.73 -3.28 0.36
N SER A 83 -39.99 -4.07 -0.45
CA SER A 83 -40.55 -4.78 -1.60
C SER A 83 -41.38 -6.01 -1.18
N GLU A 84 -40.95 -6.70 -0.13
CA GLU A 84 -41.60 -7.90 0.41
C GLU A 84 -42.70 -7.55 1.43
N HIS A 85 -42.84 -6.27 1.82
CA HIS A 85 -43.79 -5.80 2.83
C HIS A 85 -45.26 -6.10 2.54
N ARG A 86 -45.58 -6.55 1.33
CA ARG A 86 -46.91 -7.02 0.91
C ARG A 86 -47.20 -8.48 1.27
N TYR A 87 -46.19 -9.25 1.64
CA TYR A 87 -46.26 -10.63 2.10
C TYR A 87 -45.71 -10.67 3.53
N GLU A 88 -46.29 -11.44 4.46
CA GLU A 88 -45.94 -11.44 5.89
C GLU A 88 -44.54 -12.05 6.19
N GLU A 89 -43.50 -11.70 5.43
CA GLU A 89 -42.16 -12.25 5.56
C GLU A 89 -41.41 -11.63 6.75
N ARG A 90 -41.55 -12.28 7.91
CA ARG A 90 -40.78 -11.96 9.13
C ARG A 90 -39.26 -11.95 8.91
N LYS A 91 -38.75 -12.64 7.88
CA LYS A 91 -37.31 -12.78 7.65
C LYS A 91 -36.66 -11.48 7.17
N ALA A 92 -37.17 -10.84 6.12
CA ALA A 92 -36.58 -9.60 5.61
C ALA A 92 -36.68 -8.45 6.62
N TYR A 93 -37.78 -8.36 7.37
CA TYR A 93 -37.88 -7.44 8.50
C TYR A 93 -36.79 -7.70 9.54
N ASN A 94 -36.62 -8.96 9.97
CA ASN A 94 -35.62 -9.31 10.97
C ASN A 94 -34.20 -9.01 10.50
N ASP A 95 -33.85 -9.35 9.25
CA ASP A 95 -32.54 -9.06 8.67
C ASP A 95 -32.26 -7.56 8.61
N TYR A 96 -33.23 -6.76 8.12
CA TYR A 96 -33.10 -5.30 8.07
C TYR A 96 -32.96 -4.70 9.47
N MET A 97 -33.79 -5.10 10.43
CA MET A 97 -33.74 -4.56 11.79
C MET A 97 -32.45 -4.94 12.53
N VAL A 98 -31.92 -6.14 12.30
CA VAL A 98 -30.61 -6.53 12.84
C VAL A 98 -29.50 -5.70 12.19
N ALA A 99 -29.54 -5.50 10.87
CA ALA A 99 -28.55 -4.71 10.14
C ALA A 99 -28.57 -3.23 10.57
N SER A 100 -29.75 -2.60 10.66
CA SER A 100 -29.92 -1.22 11.11
C SER A 100 -29.45 -1.05 12.56
N LYS A 101 -29.85 -1.94 13.48
CA LYS A 101 -29.38 -1.87 14.87
C LYS A 101 -27.88 -2.08 14.99
N LEU A 102 -27.29 -2.89 14.11
CA LEU A 102 -25.85 -3.04 14.07
C LEU A 102 -25.18 -1.74 13.63
N ALA A 103 -25.70 -1.07 12.60
CA ALA A 103 -25.19 0.22 12.16
C ALA A 103 -25.30 1.31 13.25
N ASP A 104 -26.39 1.34 14.01
CA ASP A 104 -26.62 2.36 15.04
C ASP A 104 -25.81 2.15 16.33
N HIS A 105 -25.29 0.95 16.57
CA HIS A 105 -24.77 0.57 17.88
C HIS A 105 -23.41 -0.13 17.88
N VAL A 106 -22.85 -0.44 16.70
CA VAL A 106 -21.49 -0.95 16.60
C VAL A 106 -20.50 0.14 17.03
N THR A 107 -19.43 -0.29 17.70
CA THR A 107 -18.35 0.59 18.15
C THR A 107 -17.02 -0.11 17.89
N ASN A 108 -15.91 0.62 18.03
CA ASN A 108 -14.57 0.04 17.91
C ASN A 108 -14.37 -1.15 18.87
N GLU A 109 -14.88 -1.04 20.10
CA GLU A 109 -14.79 -2.14 21.08
C GLU A 109 -15.47 -3.41 20.57
N HIS A 110 -16.66 -3.28 19.98
CA HIS A 110 -17.37 -4.42 19.39
C HIS A 110 -16.58 -5.05 18.24
N LEU A 111 -15.99 -4.21 17.38
CA LEU A 111 -15.21 -4.66 16.23
C LEU A 111 -13.94 -5.40 16.65
N LEU A 112 -13.16 -4.81 17.56
CA LEU A 112 -11.91 -5.39 18.06
C LEU A 112 -12.14 -6.69 18.83
N ASN A 113 -13.13 -6.71 19.72
CA ASN A 113 -13.39 -7.85 20.59
C ASN A 113 -14.26 -8.91 19.92
N ASN A 114 -14.70 -8.68 18.67
CA ASN A 114 -15.60 -9.55 17.94
C ASN A 114 -16.90 -9.84 18.73
N THR A 115 -17.44 -8.80 19.38
CA THR A 115 -18.65 -8.88 20.22
C THR A 115 -19.82 -8.18 19.56
N ILE A 116 -21.03 -8.64 19.84
CA ILE A 116 -22.26 -8.08 19.27
C ILE A 116 -22.79 -6.98 20.21
N PRO A 117 -23.16 -5.80 19.69
CA PRO A 117 -23.78 -4.76 20.51
C PRO A 117 -24.99 -5.26 21.30
N GLY A 118 -25.08 -4.90 22.58
CA GLY A 118 -26.12 -5.40 23.48
C GLY A 118 -27.55 -5.13 22.98
N LYS A 119 -27.76 -4.02 22.25
CA LYS A 119 -29.04 -3.68 21.61
C LYS A 119 -29.43 -4.64 20.48
N VAL A 120 -28.45 -5.15 19.73
CA VAL A 120 -28.65 -6.15 18.67
C VAL A 120 -28.96 -7.51 19.30
N SER A 121 -28.15 -7.94 20.27
CA SER A 121 -28.35 -9.20 21.01
C SER A 121 -29.72 -9.24 21.69
N SER A 122 -30.12 -8.14 22.35
CA SER A 122 -31.43 -8.02 23.00
C SER A 122 -32.59 -8.13 22.01
N PHE A 123 -32.44 -7.57 20.80
CA PHE A 123 -33.47 -7.67 19.77
C PHE A 123 -33.62 -9.11 19.26
N ILE A 124 -32.50 -9.77 18.95
CA ILE A 124 -32.47 -11.17 18.51
C ILE A 124 -33.14 -12.09 19.53
N GLN A 125 -32.81 -11.92 20.81
CA GLN A 125 -33.39 -12.71 21.90
C GLN A 125 -34.88 -12.44 22.11
N ARG A 126 -35.29 -11.17 22.18
CA ARG A 126 -36.71 -10.80 22.39
C ARG A 126 -37.63 -11.27 21.27
N ARG A 127 -37.11 -11.41 20.05
CA ARG A 127 -37.86 -11.85 18.86
C ARG A 127 -37.69 -13.34 18.55
N ASP A 128 -36.93 -14.07 19.36
CA ASP A 128 -36.59 -15.49 19.15
C ASP A 128 -36.16 -15.78 17.70
N ILE A 129 -35.24 -14.96 17.18
CA ILE A 129 -34.78 -15.10 15.78
C ILE A 129 -33.84 -16.30 15.69
N LYS A 130 -34.41 -17.46 15.33
CA LYS A 130 -33.68 -18.73 15.21
C LYS A 130 -32.48 -18.59 14.28
N GLY A 131 -31.35 -19.15 14.72
CA GLY A 131 -30.12 -19.18 13.94
C GLY A 131 -29.21 -17.96 14.12
N LEU A 132 -29.67 -16.82 14.65
CA LEU A 132 -28.81 -15.62 14.83
C LEU A 132 -28.21 -15.45 16.23
N SER A 133 -28.50 -16.35 17.17
CA SER A 133 -28.00 -16.36 18.55
C SER A 133 -26.53 -16.82 18.67
N SER A 134 -25.63 -16.20 17.90
CA SER A 134 -24.19 -16.46 17.97
C SER A 134 -23.50 -15.48 18.92
N PRO A 135 -22.44 -15.85 19.66
CA PRO A 135 -21.74 -14.92 20.55
C PRO A 135 -20.79 -13.96 19.81
N LYS A 136 -20.41 -14.25 18.56
CA LYS A 136 -19.39 -13.52 17.82
C LYS A 136 -20.00 -12.65 16.73
N LEU A 137 -19.49 -11.42 16.61
CA LEU A 137 -19.87 -10.48 15.55
C LEU A 137 -19.63 -11.05 14.16
N SER A 138 -18.48 -11.68 13.89
CA SER A 138 -18.17 -12.30 12.59
C SER A 138 -19.22 -13.32 12.15
N LYS A 139 -19.71 -14.15 13.08
CA LYS A 139 -20.76 -15.13 12.79
C LYS A 139 -22.11 -14.48 12.54
N LEU A 140 -22.41 -13.37 13.21
CA LEU A 140 -23.62 -12.59 12.94
C LEU A 140 -23.56 -11.99 11.53
N LEU A 141 -22.43 -11.37 11.17
CA LEU A 141 -22.23 -10.78 9.84
C LEU A 141 -22.42 -11.80 8.72
N VAL A 142 -21.79 -12.98 8.84
CA VAL A 142 -21.95 -14.08 7.88
C VAL A 142 -23.41 -14.49 7.72
N LYS A 143 -24.16 -14.58 8.82
CA LYS A 143 -25.56 -15.04 8.75
C LYS A 143 -26.52 -14.00 8.19
N VAL A 144 -26.26 -12.72 8.40
CA VAL A 144 -27.13 -11.63 7.94
C VAL A 144 -26.80 -11.24 6.49
N PHE A 145 -25.51 -11.21 6.14
CA PHE A 145 -25.04 -10.67 4.86
C PHE A 145 -24.42 -11.71 3.92
N GLY A 146 -24.10 -12.91 4.41
CA GLY A 146 -23.41 -13.95 3.65
C GLY A 146 -21.88 -13.84 3.74
N GLU A 147 -21.19 -14.97 3.58
CA GLU A 147 -19.73 -15.09 3.69
C GLU A 147 -18.98 -14.24 2.65
N THR A 148 -19.59 -14.05 1.47
CA THR A 148 -19.00 -13.31 0.36
C THR A 148 -19.21 -11.80 0.43
N SER A 149 -19.96 -11.32 1.43
CA SER A 149 -20.27 -9.89 1.57
C SER A 149 -19.04 -9.06 1.95
N ASP A 150 -19.01 -7.82 1.47
CA ASP A 150 -17.87 -6.92 1.68
C ASP A 150 -17.67 -6.56 3.15
N VAL A 151 -18.76 -6.47 3.93
CA VAL A 151 -18.66 -6.24 5.39
C VAL A 151 -18.00 -7.43 6.11
N VAL A 152 -18.26 -8.67 5.68
CA VAL A 152 -17.60 -9.86 6.25
C VAL A 152 -16.14 -9.87 5.85
N LYS A 153 -15.83 -9.69 4.55
CA LYS A 153 -14.45 -9.64 4.05
C LYS A 153 -13.63 -8.54 4.73
N TRP A 154 -14.21 -7.36 4.91
CA TRP A 154 -13.54 -6.28 5.62
C TRP A 154 -13.29 -6.66 7.08
N PHE A 155 -14.31 -7.17 7.78
CA PHE A 155 -14.19 -7.53 9.19
C PHE A 155 -13.14 -8.62 9.42
N THR A 156 -13.06 -9.62 8.53
CA THR A 156 -12.11 -10.73 8.69
C THR A 156 -10.70 -10.39 8.24
N ASN A 157 -10.56 -9.63 7.15
CA ASN A 157 -9.27 -9.48 6.45
C ASN A 157 -8.65 -8.10 6.61
N LYS A 158 -9.46 -7.06 6.86
CA LYS A 158 -9.00 -5.65 6.89
C LYS A 158 -9.09 -5.01 8.27
N CYS A 159 -10.03 -5.41 9.12
CA CYS A 159 -10.15 -4.88 10.48
C CYS A 159 -8.89 -5.19 11.30
N PRO A 160 -8.21 -4.17 11.87
CA PRO A 160 -7.10 -4.43 12.78
C PRO A 160 -7.62 -5.12 14.04
N LYS A 161 -6.80 -6.04 14.58
CA LYS A 161 -7.18 -6.88 15.74
C LYS A 161 -6.93 -6.18 17.08
N LYS A 162 -6.21 -5.06 17.08
CA LYS A 162 -5.98 -4.17 18.22
C LYS A 162 -6.02 -2.73 17.74
N LEU A 163 -6.62 -1.86 18.55
CA LEU A 163 -6.52 -0.40 18.41
C LEU A 163 -5.85 0.11 19.66
N ASP A 164 -4.60 0.50 19.55
CA ASP A 164 -4.04 1.43 20.51
C ASP A 164 -4.39 2.84 20.00
N LYS A 165 -5.15 3.60 20.79
CA LYS A 165 -5.47 4.99 20.47
C LYS A 165 -4.41 5.91 21.06
N GLY A 166 -4.02 6.92 20.28
CA GLY A 166 -3.02 7.90 20.68
C GLY A 166 -1.61 7.53 20.25
N VAL A 167 -0.62 8.08 20.94
CA VAL A 167 0.80 7.91 20.61
C VAL A 167 1.28 6.52 21.04
N ILE A 168 1.75 5.71 20.08
CA ILE A 168 2.26 4.35 20.33
C ILE A 168 3.77 4.42 20.54
N LYS A 169 4.21 4.36 21.80
CA LYS A 169 5.62 4.58 22.17
C LYS A 169 6.56 3.43 21.82
N ASP A 170 6.03 2.22 21.71
CA ASP A 170 6.83 1.02 21.43
C ASP A 170 7.25 0.91 19.96
N TYR A 171 6.64 1.74 19.10
CA TYR A 171 6.87 1.76 17.67
C TYR A 171 7.35 3.13 17.19
N LYS A 172 8.10 3.13 16.10
CA LYS A 172 8.57 4.34 15.44
C LYS A 172 8.42 4.20 13.93
N ILE A 173 7.83 5.20 13.30
CA ILE A 173 7.80 5.35 11.85
C ILE A 173 9.03 6.14 11.45
N HIS A 174 9.66 5.68 10.37
CA HIS A 174 10.71 6.39 9.66
C HIS A 174 10.23 6.68 8.25
N LEU A 175 10.53 7.87 7.76
CA LEU A 175 10.45 8.23 6.34
C LEU A 175 11.85 8.67 5.93
N SER A 176 12.41 8.03 4.89
CA SER A 176 13.81 8.24 4.55
C SER A 176 14.06 8.20 3.05
N ILE A 177 14.99 9.05 2.62
CA ILE A 177 15.60 9.03 1.30
C ILE A 177 17.06 8.56 1.32
N LEU A 178 17.54 8.05 2.46
CA LEU A 178 18.93 7.64 2.61
C LEU A 178 19.27 6.52 1.61
N PRO A 179 20.37 6.65 0.85
CA PRO A 179 20.79 5.70 -0.18
C PRO A 179 20.74 4.22 0.25
N HIS A 180 21.23 3.87 1.44
CA HIS A 180 21.22 2.48 1.91
C HIS A 180 19.82 1.97 2.31
N HIS A 181 18.87 2.83 2.65
CA HIS A 181 17.47 2.40 2.82
C HIS A 181 16.82 2.09 1.48
N ILE A 182 17.16 2.86 0.44
CA ILE A 182 16.71 2.61 -0.93
C ILE A 182 17.38 1.35 -1.49
N ALA A 183 18.71 1.25 -1.46
CA ALA A 183 19.41 0.01 -1.83
C ALA A 183 19.04 -1.17 -0.90
N GLY A 184 18.64 -0.89 0.33
CA GLY A 184 18.35 -1.89 1.35
C GLY A 184 17.04 -2.65 1.19
N MET A 185 16.17 -2.28 0.24
CA MET A 185 14.82 -2.84 0.16
C MET A 185 14.83 -4.38 0.02
N SER A 186 15.61 -4.93 -0.91
CA SER A 186 15.76 -6.38 -1.07
C SER A 186 16.68 -6.96 0.01
N TYR A 187 17.72 -6.21 0.38
CA TYR A 187 18.79 -6.69 1.26
C TYR A 187 18.36 -6.90 2.71
N TYR A 188 17.58 -5.98 3.28
CA TYR A 188 17.11 -6.10 4.66
C TYR A 188 15.93 -7.07 4.79
N ALA A 189 15.30 -7.44 3.68
CA ALA A 189 14.08 -8.25 3.66
C ALA A 189 14.21 -9.58 4.46
N PRO A 190 15.29 -10.37 4.31
CA PRO A 190 15.47 -11.63 5.06
C PRO A 190 15.66 -11.46 6.57
N TYR A 191 16.11 -10.29 7.02
CA TYR A 191 16.41 -10.00 8.43
C TYR A 191 15.19 -9.50 9.21
N ASN A 192 14.04 -9.37 8.55
CA ASN A 192 12.81 -8.87 9.15
C ASN A 192 11.95 -10.00 9.73
N TRP A 193 11.32 -9.73 10.87
CA TRP A 193 10.52 -10.66 11.68
C TRP A 193 9.35 -11.32 10.92
N GLY A 194 8.95 -10.75 9.79
CA GLY A 194 7.89 -11.32 8.98
C GLY A 194 8.29 -12.60 8.24
N GLY A 195 9.50 -12.79 7.73
CA GLY A 195 9.83 -13.97 6.89
C GLY A 195 8.77 -14.26 5.80
N GLU A 196 8.30 -15.49 5.65
CA GLU A 196 7.16 -15.84 4.76
C GLU A 196 5.79 -15.25 5.19
N LYS A 197 5.70 -14.63 6.37
CA LYS A 197 4.47 -14.07 6.95
C LYS A 197 4.18 -12.63 6.53
N TRP A 198 5.02 -12.03 5.67
CA TRP A 198 4.67 -10.77 5.04
C TRP A 198 3.44 -11.00 4.15
N ILE A 199 2.37 -10.26 4.43
CA ILE A 199 1.16 -10.33 3.61
C ILE A 199 1.43 -9.49 2.35
N THR A 200 1.49 -10.14 1.19
CA THR A 200 1.97 -9.55 -0.08
C THR A 200 0.97 -8.61 -0.76
N GLY A 201 1.52 -7.79 -1.66
CA GLY A 201 0.80 -7.05 -2.70
C GLY A 201 0.55 -7.83 -3.99
N TRP A 202 0.01 -7.17 -5.03
CA TRP A 202 -0.42 -7.83 -6.28
C TRP A 202 0.75 -8.55 -6.95
N ASN A 203 0.52 -9.77 -7.44
CA ASN A 203 1.40 -10.56 -8.32
C ASN A 203 2.77 -11.00 -7.78
N ASN A 204 3.11 -10.83 -6.50
CA ASN A 204 4.29 -11.46 -5.88
C ASN A 204 5.65 -11.22 -6.61
N THR A 205 5.82 -10.08 -7.30
CA THR A 205 7.01 -9.81 -8.15
C THR A 205 7.88 -8.65 -7.68
N SER A 206 7.61 -8.06 -6.52
CA SER A 206 8.34 -6.87 -6.06
C SER A 206 9.65 -7.24 -5.33
N CYS A 207 10.67 -6.38 -5.43
CA CYS A 207 11.84 -6.33 -4.53
C CYS A 207 11.45 -6.30 -3.04
N MET A 208 10.16 -6.10 -2.75
CA MET A 208 9.59 -6.08 -1.42
C MET A 208 9.08 -7.44 -0.90
N ASP A 209 9.01 -8.50 -1.72
CA ASP A 209 8.54 -9.82 -1.31
C ASP A 209 9.67 -10.65 -0.66
N THR A 210 9.63 -10.83 0.65
CA THR A 210 10.63 -11.60 1.41
C THR A 210 10.75 -13.06 0.97
N SER A 211 9.71 -13.66 0.40
CA SER A 211 9.72 -15.07 -0.03
C SER A 211 10.60 -15.32 -1.26
N ARG A 212 10.82 -14.29 -2.09
CA ARG A 212 11.69 -14.31 -3.28
C ARG A 212 13.00 -13.55 -3.07
N ASN A 213 13.22 -13.06 -1.85
CA ASN A 213 14.38 -12.26 -1.47
C ASN A 213 15.34 -13.00 -0.53
N GLY A 214 15.16 -14.33 -0.36
CA GLY A 214 16.21 -15.17 0.22
C GLY A 214 17.54 -14.88 -0.50
N SER A 215 18.67 -14.93 0.21
CA SER A 215 20.02 -14.68 -0.34
C SER A 215 20.34 -13.33 -1.01
N GLY A 216 19.38 -12.42 -1.24
CA GLY A 216 19.61 -11.17 -1.96
C GLY A 216 19.31 -11.27 -3.47
N ASP A 217 18.48 -12.21 -3.87
CA ASP A 217 18.19 -12.54 -5.28
C ASP A 217 17.56 -11.37 -6.06
N CYS A 218 16.83 -10.45 -5.40
CA CYS A 218 16.29 -9.24 -6.05
C CYS A 218 17.16 -7.98 -5.84
N ILE A 219 18.43 -8.10 -5.42
CA ILE A 219 19.33 -6.93 -5.30
C ILE A 219 19.60 -6.33 -6.70
N ASN A 220 19.60 -7.15 -7.75
CA ASN A 220 19.71 -6.72 -9.15
C ASN A 220 18.58 -5.78 -9.62
N GLN A 221 17.45 -5.74 -8.92
CA GLN A 221 16.29 -4.90 -9.23
C GLN A 221 16.34 -3.50 -8.56
N LEU A 222 17.35 -3.26 -7.70
CA LEU A 222 17.55 -1.99 -6.99
C LEU A 222 18.10 -0.81 -7.81
N PRO A 223 18.95 -1.00 -8.85
CA PRO A 223 19.59 0.13 -9.52
C PRO A 223 18.62 1.22 -10.01
N PRO A 224 17.46 0.89 -10.62
CA PRO A 224 16.50 1.92 -11.02
C PRO A 224 15.93 2.75 -9.86
N ASN A 225 15.83 2.21 -8.65
CA ASN A 225 15.33 2.96 -7.49
C ASN A 225 16.31 3.96 -6.91
N LEU A 226 17.60 3.76 -7.14
CA LEU A 226 18.60 4.77 -6.81
C LEU A 226 18.43 6.01 -7.71
N MET A 227 17.92 5.81 -8.93
CA MET A 227 17.66 6.85 -9.93
C MET A 227 16.26 7.48 -9.85
N ASP A 228 15.33 6.91 -9.07
CA ASP A 228 14.01 7.51 -8.83
C ASP A 228 14.13 8.69 -7.84
N SER A 229 14.14 9.91 -8.38
CA SER A 229 14.24 11.15 -7.59
C SER A 229 13.01 11.42 -6.71
N THR A 230 11.87 10.78 -7.00
CA THR A 230 10.60 10.96 -6.29
C THR A 230 10.41 10.00 -5.12
N LEU A 231 11.26 8.96 -5.03
CA LEU A 231 11.11 7.85 -4.11
C LEU A 231 11.67 8.13 -2.72
N ALA A 232 10.84 7.86 -1.72
CA ALA A 232 11.21 7.66 -0.33
C ALA A 232 10.68 6.30 0.17
N VAL A 233 11.30 5.78 1.22
CA VAL A 233 10.85 4.55 1.89
C VAL A 233 10.33 4.92 3.28
N ALA A 234 9.10 4.52 3.56
CA ALA A 234 8.52 4.59 4.89
C ALA A 234 8.51 3.21 5.53
N TYR A 235 8.90 3.11 6.80
CA TYR A 235 8.92 1.84 7.52
C TYR A 235 8.68 2.01 9.01
N LEU A 236 8.19 0.94 9.63
CA LEU A 236 7.85 0.87 11.05
C LEU A 236 8.83 -0.06 11.77
N THR A 237 9.54 0.44 12.77
CA THR A 237 10.39 -0.36 13.67
C THR A 237 9.77 -0.44 15.07
N THR A 238 10.22 -1.41 15.87
CA THR A 238 10.05 -1.37 17.33
C THR A 238 11.20 -0.60 17.96
N ALA A 239 11.00 -0.10 19.19
CA ALA A 239 12.05 0.59 19.94
C ALA A 239 13.35 -0.22 20.11
N GLU A 240 13.25 -1.56 20.14
CA GLU A 240 14.39 -2.47 20.29
C GLU A 240 15.15 -2.74 18.98
N ASN A 241 14.53 -2.46 17.82
CA ASN A 241 15.11 -2.73 16.50
C ASN A 241 15.23 -1.45 15.66
N ASP A 242 15.54 -0.33 16.31
CA ASP A 242 15.58 1.02 15.74
C ASP A 242 16.97 1.42 15.19
N ASP A 243 17.76 0.45 14.72
CA ASP A 243 19.06 0.73 14.10
C ASP A 243 18.85 1.33 12.71
N LEU A 244 19.35 2.55 12.50
CA LEU A 244 19.25 3.24 11.21
C LEU A 244 19.96 2.49 10.08
N PHE A 245 21.12 1.89 10.32
CA PHE A 245 21.94 1.27 9.26
C PHE A 245 21.66 -0.23 9.05
N SER A 246 20.95 -0.84 10.00
CA SER A 246 20.48 -2.22 9.89
C SER A 246 19.06 -2.38 10.44
N PRO A 247 18.09 -1.63 9.87
CA PRO A 247 16.77 -1.55 10.44
C PRO A 247 16.02 -2.87 10.25
N ARG A 248 15.24 -3.26 11.27
CA ARG A 248 14.30 -4.37 11.16
C ARG A 248 12.87 -3.85 11.21
N TYR A 249 12.17 -3.99 10.11
CA TYR A 249 10.85 -3.42 9.91
C TYR A 249 9.74 -4.44 10.21
N GLU A 250 8.66 -3.96 10.83
CA GLU A 250 7.40 -4.66 11.06
C GLU A 250 6.34 -4.35 9.98
N ALA A 251 6.53 -3.22 9.30
CA ALA A 251 5.80 -2.81 8.11
C ALA A 251 6.67 -1.84 7.29
N ARG A 252 6.47 -1.81 5.98
CA ARG A 252 7.09 -0.83 5.08
C ARG A 252 6.17 -0.48 3.92
N LEU A 253 6.51 0.62 3.26
CA LEU A 253 5.72 1.28 2.25
C LEU A 253 6.66 2.09 1.37
N LEU A 254 6.52 2.00 0.05
CA LEU A 254 7.12 3.01 -0.83
C LEU A 254 6.22 4.25 -0.85
N VAL A 255 6.86 5.41 -0.76
CA VAL A 255 6.20 6.71 -0.84
C VAL A 255 6.82 7.46 -1.99
N ARG A 256 6.02 7.92 -2.95
CA ARG A 256 6.48 8.86 -3.98
C ARG A 256 5.86 10.23 -3.77
N VAL A 257 6.62 11.25 -4.10
CA VAL A 257 6.09 12.62 -4.17
C VAL A 257 5.64 12.90 -5.58
N THR A 258 4.49 13.54 -5.72
CA THR A 258 4.02 14.08 -6.99
C THR A 258 3.58 15.52 -6.85
N LYS A 259 3.94 16.33 -7.84
CA LYS A 259 3.53 17.73 -7.95
C LYS A 259 2.17 17.81 -8.64
N VAL A 260 1.16 18.33 -7.95
CA VAL A 260 -0.21 18.46 -8.48
C VAL A 260 -0.45 19.84 -9.09
N THR A 261 0.10 20.87 -8.45
CA THR A 261 0.09 22.26 -8.91
C THR A 261 1.39 22.92 -8.47
N ASP A 262 1.63 24.18 -8.87
CA ASP A 262 2.87 24.89 -8.53
C ASP A 262 3.21 24.95 -7.04
N ASN A 263 2.18 24.92 -6.18
CA ASN A 263 2.35 25.04 -4.73
C ASN A 263 1.85 23.81 -3.95
N ASN A 264 1.41 22.74 -4.62
CA ASN A 264 0.85 21.57 -3.93
C ASN A 264 1.53 20.28 -4.38
N TYR A 265 2.04 19.56 -3.38
CA TYR A 265 2.61 18.23 -3.51
C TYR A 265 1.77 17.23 -2.72
N LEU A 266 1.74 16.00 -3.22
CA LEU A 266 1.14 14.86 -2.54
C LEU A 266 2.20 13.81 -2.25
N LEU A 267 2.17 13.26 -1.04
CA LEU A 267 2.91 12.06 -0.69
C LEU A 267 1.99 10.87 -0.96
N VAL A 268 2.30 10.10 -2.00
CA VAL A 268 1.50 8.95 -2.41
C VAL A 268 2.15 7.69 -1.88
N GLY A 269 1.50 7.10 -0.88
CA GLY A 269 1.79 5.78 -0.38
C GLY A 269 1.24 4.71 -1.33
N PHE A 270 2.12 3.81 -1.75
CA PHE A 270 1.75 2.63 -2.53
C PHE A 270 1.37 1.48 -1.61
N ARG A 271 1.27 0.27 -2.14
CA ARG A 271 0.88 -0.88 -1.34
C ARG A 271 1.86 -1.15 -0.18
N PRO A 272 1.35 -1.32 1.06
CA PRO A 272 2.19 -1.64 2.19
C PRO A 272 2.54 -3.13 2.20
N PHE A 273 3.74 -3.40 2.71
CA PHE A 273 4.19 -4.72 3.10
C PHE A 273 4.19 -4.76 4.64
N PHE A 274 3.70 -5.82 5.28
CA PHE A 274 3.57 -5.85 6.73
C PHE A 274 3.48 -7.27 7.32
N THR A 275 3.87 -7.40 8.58
CA THR A 275 3.78 -8.67 9.33
C THR A 275 2.37 -9.00 9.81
N ASN A 276 1.54 -7.99 10.09
CA ASN A 276 0.14 -8.14 10.44
C ASN A 276 -0.66 -6.84 10.24
N ASN A 277 -1.99 -6.92 10.25
CA ASN A 277 -2.85 -5.75 10.04
C ASN A 277 -2.65 -4.62 11.07
N THR A 278 -2.18 -4.93 12.29
CA THR A 278 -1.93 -3.90 13.31
C THR A 278 -0.70 -3.07 12.95
N THR A 279 0.42 -3.69 12.56
CA THR A 279 1.64 -2.98 12.17
C THR A 279 1.44 -2.16 10.90
N LYS A 280 0.69 -2.70 9.92
CA LYS A 280 0.20 -1.94 8.77
C LYS A 280 -0.54 -0.66 9.19
N ASN A 281 -1.49 -0.82 10.11
CA ASN A 281 -2.33 0.29 10.56
C ASN A 281 -1.51 1.35 11.29
N TYR A 282 -0.53 0.94 12.11
CA TYR A 282 0.35 1.88 12.81
C TYR A 282 1.17 2.70 11.82
N LEU A 283 1.72 2.08 10.77
CA LEU A 283 2.45 2.77 9.71
C LEU A 283 1.57 3.76 8.93
N ILE A 284 0.47 3.28 8.34
CA ILE A 284 -0.35 4.09 7.42
C ILE A 284 -1.07 5.23 8.15
N GLU A 285 -1.72 4.94 9.27
CA GLU A 285 -2.48 5.96 10.00
C GLU A 285 -1.54 6.94 10.72
N GLY A 286 -0.36 6.46 11.15
CA GLY A 286 0.68 7.35 11.67
C GLY A 286 1.19 8.33 10.61
N LEU A 287 1.37 7.90 9.35
CA LEU A 287 1.72 8.77 8.23
C LEU A 287 0.61 9.78 7.91
N LYS A 288 -0.66 9.33 7.83
CA LYS A 288 -1.82 10.22 7.63
C LYS A 288 -1.97 11.26 8.73
N ALA A 289 -1.71 10.88 9.99
CA ALA A 289 -1.77 11.80 11.12
C ALA A 289 -0.60 12.80 11.15
N LYS A 290 0.54 12.43 10.55
CA LYS A 290 1.74 13.28 10.51
C LYS A 290 1.74 14.24 9.31
N PHE A 291 1.18 13.81 8.18
CA PHE A 291 1.24 14.53 6.92
C PHE A 291 -0.15 14.68 6.32
N ASP A 292 -0.70 15.89 6.35
CA ASP A 292 -2.06 16.19 5.84
C ASP A 292 -2.23 15.91 4.33
N ASN A 293 -1.12 15.95 3.59
CA ASN A 293 -1.05 15.68 2.16
C ASN A 293 -0.61 14.24 1.80
N PHE A 294 -0.58 13.34 2.79
CA PHE A 294 -0.33 11.93 2.54
C PHE A 294 -1.61 11.19 2.12
N ILE A 295 -1.49 10.36 1.08
CA ILE A 295 -2.59 9.60 0.50
C ILE A 295 -2.15 8.16 0.35
N GLN A 296 -3.04 7.24 0.70
CA GLN A 296 -2.82 5.82 0.47
C GLN A 296 -3.59 5.31 -0.75
N CYS A 297 -2.89 4.71 -1.72
CA CYS A 297 -3.49 4.14 -2.94
C CYS A 297 -4.58 3.10 -2.64
N ASP A 298 -4.44 2.29 -1.58
CA ASP A 298 -5.48 1.33 -1.18
C ASP A 298 -6.81 2.00 -0.79
N ASP A 299 -6.76 3.20 -0.20
CA ASP A 299 -7.97 3.94 0.15
C ASP A 299 -8.64 4.44 -1.14
N LEU A 300 -7.85 5.00 -2.05
CA LEU A 300 -8.32 5.45 -3.37
C LEU A 300 -8.94 4.30 -4.17
N ARG A 301 -8.34 3.10 -4.13
CA ARG A 301 -8.88 1.91 -4.78
C ARG A 301 -10.22 1.48 -4.21
N SER A 302 -10.43 1.66 -2.91
CA SER A 302 -11.71 1.34 -2.30
C SER A 302 -12.80 2.37 -2.58
N GLU A 303 -12.43 3.64 -2.76
CA GLU A 303 -13.39 4.75 -2.95
C GLU A 303 -13.68 5.05 -4.43
N TYR A 304 -12.74 4.74 -5.33
CA TYR A 304 -12.79 5.10 -6.75
C TYR A 304 -12.61 3.90 -7.70
N SER A 305 -12.90 2.67 -7.24
CA SER A 305 -12.75 1.43 -8.02
C SER A 305 -13.43 1.44 -9.39
N ASP A 306 -14.55 2.13 -9.48
CA ASP A 306 -15.40 2.13 -10.68
C ASP A 306 -14.95 3.18 -11.72
N LEU A 307 -13.94 4.00 -11.38
CA LEU A 307 -13.53 5.19 -12.11
C LEU A 307 -12.16 5.06 -12.80
N TYR A 308 -11.49 3.91 -12.64
CA TYR A 308 -10.19 3.66 -13.27
C TYR A 308 -10.28 3.70 -14.80
N GLY A 309 -9.37 4.45 -15.43
CA GLY A 309 -9.28 4.62 -16.89
C GLY A 309 -9.55 6.04 -17.37
N SER A 310 -10.81 6.49 -17.42
CA SER A 310 -11.17 7.80 -18.02
C SER A 310 -11.27 8.96 -17.03
N TYR A 311 -11.34 8.68 -15.73
CA TYR A 311 -11.51 9.67 -14.66
C TYR A 311 -10.24 9.91 -13.84
N MET A 312 -9.09 9.44 -14.34
CA MET A 312 -7.80 9.73 -13.73
C MET A 312 -7.19 11.01 -14.30
N SER A 313 -6.46 11.73 -13.47
CA SER A 313 -5.56 12.81 -13.86
C SER A 313 -4.13 12.36 -13.63
N SER A 314 -3.31 12.46 -14.67
CA SER A 314 -1.90 12.03 -14.65
C SER A 314 -1.00 13.22 -14.33
N PHE A 315 -0.07 13.00 -13.41
CA PHE A 315 0.94 13.97 -12.99
C PHE A 315 2.31 13.37 -13.26
N SER A 316 3.08 14.04 -14.11
CA SER A 316 4.42 13.61 -14.46
C SER A 316 5.47 14.38 -13.67
N MET A 317 6.48 13.65 -13.20
CA MET A 317 7.75 14.24 -12.79
C MET A 317 8.82 13.76 -13.74
N TYR A 318 9.33 14.68 -14.57
CA TYR A 318 10.46 14.43 -15.45
C TYR A 318 11.68 14.11 -14.60
N THR A 319 12.27 12.95 -14.83
CA THR A 319 13.47 12.52 -14.13
C THR A 319 14.22 11.62 -15.08
N GLU A 320 15.54 11.75 -15.16
CA GLU A 320 16.34 10.73 -15.85
C GLU A 320 16.21 9.44 -15.05
N VAL A 321 15.29 8.58 -15.45
CA VAL A 321 15.18 7.25 -14.88
C VAL A 321 16.08 6.38 -15.74
N GLY A 322 17.15 5.84 -15.19
CA GLY A 322 18.01 4.92 -15.94
C GLY A 322 17.33 3.58 -16.12
N TRP A 323 16.47 3.49 -17.12
CA TRP A 323 15.91 2.23 -17.61
C TRP A 323 16.84 1.50 -18.55
N SER A 324 17.95 2.14 -18.94
CA SER A 324 19.04 1.41 -19.56
C SER A 324 19.56 0.42 -18.53
N HIS A 325 19.22 -0.86 -18.74
CA HIS A 325 19.88 -1.98 -18.10
C HIS A 325 21.35 -1.60 -17.90
N PRO A 326 21.91 -1.69 -16.68
CA PRO A 326 23.35 -1.57 -16.50
C PRO A 326 24.12 -2.73 -17.17
N GLY A 327 23.53 -3.40 -18.17
CA GLY A 327 23.92 -4.70 -18.69
C GLY A 327 23.48 -5.88 -17.81
N ILE A 328 22.63 -5.65 -16.79
CA ILE A 328 22.27 -6.70 -15.82
C ILE A 328 21.23 -7.64 -16.44
N LYS A 329 21.69 -8.81 -16.91
CA LYS A 329 20.79 -9.92 -17.27
C LYS A 329 20.28 -10.57 -16.00
N VAL A 330 18.97 -10.82 -15.91
CA VAL A 330 18.41 -11.67 -14.85
C VAL A 330 18.68 -13.12 -15.25
N SER A 331 19.71 -13.72 -14.66
CA SER A 331 20.06 -15.13 -14.82
C SER A 331 19.43 -15.96 -13.71
N CYS A 332 19.02 -17.18 -14.03
CA CYS A 332 18.67 -18.18 -13.04
C CYS A 332 19.92 -18.61 -12.29
N ASP A 333 19.89 -18.50 -10.97
CA ASP A 333 21.03 -18.80 -10.09
C ASP A 333 21.41 -20.28 -10.08
N ASP A 334 20.44 -21.17 -10.31
CA ASP A 334 20.69 -22.63 -10.27
C ASP A 334 21.42 -23.14 -11.52
N CYS A 335 21.31 -22.43 -12.65
CA CYS A 335 21.98 -22.78 -13.90
C CYS A 335 22.93 -21.67 -14.39
N ASP A 336 23.24 -20.67 -13.56
CA ASP A 336 24.05 -19.50 -13.92
C ASP A 336 23.66 -18.83 -15.26
N GLY A 337 22.39 -18.87 -15.63
CA GLY A 337 21.91 -18.30 -16.90
C GLY A 337 21.91 -19.22 -18.12
N GLU A 338 22.42 -20.45 -18.03
CA GLU A 338 22.57 -21.38 -19.16
C GLU A 338 21.26 -22.06 -19.56
N GLY A 339 20.31 -22.21 -18.63
CA GLY A 339 19.05 -22.92 -18.83
C GLY A 339 19.15 -24.43 -18.60
N THR A 340 20.35 -24.94 -18.37
CA THR A 340 20.61 -26.36 -18.09
C THR A 340 21.38 -26.54 -16.78
N ASP A 341 21.09 -27.62 -16.05
CA ASP A 341 21.86 -27.99 -14.86
C ASP A 341 23.22 -28.62 -15.23
N TRP A 342 23.99 -29.01 -14.22
CA TRP A 342 25.30 -29.66 -14.36
C TRP A 342 25.29 -31.03 -15.08
N ASN A 343 24.12 -31.64 -15.29
CA ASN A 343 23.95 -32.87 -16.06
C ASN A 343 23.50 -32.59 -17.51
N ASP A 344 23.48 -31.33 -17.94
CA ASP A 344 22.87 -30.86 -19.19
C ASP A 344 21.35 -31.12 -19.28
N ASP A 345 20.68 -31.37 -18.14
CA ASP A 345 19.23 -31.48 -18.08
C ASP A 345 18.62 -30.07 -17.99
N GLU A 346 17.38 -29.91 -18.47
CA GLU A 346 16.64 -28.65 -18.37
C GLU A 346 16.54 -28.20 -16.91
N CYS A 347 17.00 -26.98 -16.62
CA CYS A 347 17.01 -26.47 -15.25
C CYS A 347 15.56 -26.33 -14.75
N SER A 348 15.20 -27.11 -13.73
CA SER A 348 13.82 -27.13 -13.19
C SER A 348 13.38 -25.79 -12.60
N THR A 349 14.32 -24.94 -12.20
CA THR A 349 14.05 -23.66 -11.54
C THR A 349 13.69 -22.57 -12.52
N CYS A 350 14.23 -22.60 -13.74
CA CYS A 350 13.90 -21.65 -14.80
C CYS A 350 13.22 -22.29 -16.02
N GLU A 351 12.86 -23.57 -15.93
CA GLU A 351 12.22 -24.34 -17.01
C GLU A 351 12.96 -24.12 -18.35
N GLY A 352 14.28 -24.31 -18.33
CA GLY A 352 15.10 -24.21 -19.53
C GLY A 352 15.43 -22.79 -20.01
N THR A 353 14.84 -21.76 -19.40
CA THR A 353 14.97 -20.38 -19.89
C THR A 353 16.39 -19.82 -19.70
N GLY A 354 17.03 -20.18 -18.58
CA GLY A 354 18.39 -19.73 -18.25
C GLY A 354 18.44 -18.27 -17.84
N HIS A 355 18.23 -17.36 -18.78
CA HIS A 355 18.22 -15.93 -18.57
C HIS A 355 17.03 -15.28 -19.25
N VAL A 356 16.49 -14.22 -18.65
CA VAL A 356 15.46 -13.40 -19.30
C VAL A 356 16.17 -12.45 -20.26
N LEU A 357 16.06 -12.70 -21.57
CA LEU A 357 16.45 -11.76 -22.61
C LEU A 357 15.44 -10.60 -22.64
N SER A 358 15.82 -9.48 -22.05
CA SER A 358 15.09 -8.21 -22.12
C SER A 358 15.31 -7.55 -23.50
N ASP A 359 14.91 -8.20 -24.59
CA ASP A 359 15.13 -7.63 -25.92
C ASP A 359 13.99 -6.74 -26.44
N ASP A 360 12.83 -6.63 -25.77
CA ASP A 360 11.79 -5.67 -26.18
C ASP A 360 10.86 -5.15 -25.06
N ASP A 361 10.85 -5.75 -23.86
CA ASP A 361 9.98 -5.29 -22.77
C ASP A 361 10.81 -4.65 -21.64
N PRO A 362 10.58 -3.36 -21.32
CA PRO A 362 11.20 -2.73 -20.16
C PRO A 362 10.94 -3.56 -18.89
N PHE A 363 12.02 -3.97 -18.25
CA PHE A 363 11.96 -4.59 -16.93
C PHE A 363 11.56 -3.52 -15.93
N TYR A 364 10.30 -3.54 -15.49
CA TYR A 364 9.76 -2.67 -14.44
C TYR A 364 9.99 -3.33 -13.07
N PRO A 365 11.02 -2.96 -12.31
CA PRO A 365 11.37 -3.59 -11.03
C PRO A 365 10.31 -3.36 -9.94
N TYR A 366 9.30 -2.52 -10.22
CA TYR A 366 8.15 -2.27 -9.36
C TYR A 366 6.91 -2.19 -10.23
N VAL A 367 6.09 -3.24 -10.23
CA VAL A 367 4.67 -3.11 -10.54
C VAL A 367 3.97 -2.75 -9.23
N ASP A 368 4.28 -1.57 -8.69
CA ASP A 368 3.58 -1.05 -7.51
C ASP A 368 2.34 -0.31 -7.99
N ASP A 369 1.22 -1.02 -7.88
CA ASP A 369 -0.09 -0.51 -8.23
C ASP A 369 -0.09 0.17 -9.62
N PRO A 370 0.12 -0.59 -10.71
CA PRO A 370 0.25 -0.08 -12.09
C PRO A 370 -0.98 0.69 -12.57
N GLU A 371 -2.10 0.57 -11.86
CA GLU A 371 -3.27 1.42 -12.05
C GLU A 371 -3.05 2.89 -11.65
N PHE A 372 -2.03 3.19 -10.83
CA PHE A 372 -1.66 4.54 -10.38
C PHE A 372 -0.28 4.97 -10.86
N LEU A 373 0.62 4.04 -11.16
CA LEU A 373 2.02 4.34 -11.44
C LEU A 373 2.45 3.78 -12.79
N GLU A 374 2.96 4.66 -13.64
CA GLU A 374 3.54 4.30 -14.92
C GLU A 374 4.94 4.89 -15.04
N PHE A 375 5.83 4.12 -15.65
CA PHE A 375 7.24 4.44 -15.76
C PHE A 375 7.62 4.59 -17.23
N PHE A 376 8.33 5.67 -17.55
CA PHE A 376 8.82 5.99 -18.88
C PHE A 376 10.33 6.27 -18.83
N GLU A 377 10.99 6.19 -19.99
CA GLU A 377 12.44 6.40 -20.13
C GLU A 377 12.96 7.65 -19.37
N ASP A 378 12.19 8.73 -19.38
CA ASP A 378 12.58 10.05 -18.90
C ASP A 378 11.63 10.64 -17.83
N ARG A 379 10.67 9.85 -17.33
CA ARG A 379 9.72 10.33 -16.32
C ARG A 379 9.00 9.21 -15.58
N VAL A 380 8.50 9.57 -14.41
CA VAL A 380 7.52 8.77 -13.65
C VAL A 380 6.19 9.50 -13.71
N GLU A 381 5.12 8.80 -14.09
CA GLU A 381 3.76 9.31 -14.08
C GLU A 381 2.96 8.68 -12.94
N ILE A 382 2.34 9.53 -12.12
CA ILE A 382 1.40 9.14 -11.07
C ILE A 382 0.02 9.62 -11.47
N SER A 383 -0.89 8.68 -11.68
CA SER A 383 -2.29 8.93 -12.02
C SER A 383 -3.15 8.87 -10.77
N LEU A 384 -3.91 9.93 -10.48
CA LEU A 384 -4.81 10.01 -9.31
C LEU A 384 -6.27 10.29 -9.73
N PRO A 385 -7.30 9.84 -8.98
CA PRO A 385 -8.70 10.11 -9.34
C PRO A 385 -9.05 11.60 -9.35
N LYS A 386 -9.69 12.09 -10.42
CA LYS A 386 -10.11 13.50 -10.58
C LYS A 386 -11.02 13.95 -9.46
N GLU A 387 -12.01 13.14 -9.11
CA GLU A 387 -13.01 13.45 -8.09
C GLU A 387 -12.36 13.65 -6.72
N TYR A 388 -11.34 12.84 -6.39
CA TYR A 388 -10.55 13.02 -5.18
C TYR A 388 -9.84 14.37 -5.17
N LEU A 389 -9.15 14.71 -6.26
CA LEU A 389 -8.40 15.96 -6.39
C LEU A 389 -9.31 17.17 -6.28
N ILE A 390 -10.49 17.11 -6.90
CA ILE A 390 -11.53 18.15 -6.79
C ILE A 390 -12.05 18.26 -5.36
N ALA A 391 -12.41 17.13 -4.72
CA ALA A 391 -12.92 17.10 -3.36
C ALA A 391 -11.91 17.65 -2.33
N LYS A 392 -10.62 17.49 -2.60
CA LYS A 392 -9.53 18.02 -1.77
C LYS A 392 -9.06 19.42 -2.17
N GLY A 393 -9.65 20.00 -3.22
CA GLY A 393 -9.33 21.36 -3.68
C GLY A 393 -8.00 21.49 -4.43
N TYR A 394 -7.42 20.37 -4.88
CA TYR A 394 -6.21 20.37 -5.71
C TYR A 394 -6.49 20.61 -7.20
N MET A 395 -7.75 20.45 -7.61
CA MET A 395 -8.20 20.64 -8.99
C MET A 395 -9.56 21.33 -9.01
N GLU A 396 -9.79 22.25 -9.94
CA GLU A 396 -11.12 22.83 -10.13
C GLU A 396 -12.04 21.84 -10.84
N ALA A 397 -13.30 21.78 -10.42
CA ALA A 397 -14.30 21.02 -11.16
C ALA A 397 -14.46 21.63 -12.56
N PRO A 398 -14.46 20.81 -13.63
CA PRO A 398 -14.67 21.34 -14.97
C PRO A 398 -15.97 22.14 -15.01
N GLN A 399 -15.91 23.39 -15.48
CA GLN A 399 -17.10 24.18 -15.70
C GLN A 399 -17.98 23.41 -16.70
N LYS A 400 -19.24 23.14 -16.35
CA LYS A 400 -20.19 22.58 -17.31
C LYS A 400 -20.20 23.50 -18.52
N GLU A 401 -19.70 23.03 -19.66
CA GLU A 401 -19.95 23.70 -20.93
C GLU A 401 -21.46 23.75 -21.11
N VAL A 402 -22.03 24.93 -20.89
CA VAL A 402 -23.37 25.22 -21.38
C VAL A 402 -23.20 25.27 -22.89
N SER A 403 -23.44 24.15 -23.57
CA SER A 403 -23.53 24.16 -25.03
C SER A 403 -24.47 25.30 -25.40
N PRO A 404 -24.08 26.23 -26.30
CA PRO A 404 -24.97 27.27 -26.73
C PRO A 404 -26.21 26.56 -27.27
N SER A 405 -27.35 26.77 -26.60
CA SER A 405 -28.62 26.28 -27.10
C SER A 405 -28.74 26.77 -28.53
N THR A 406 -28.68 25.85 -29.49
CA THR A 406 -29.08 26.13 -30.86
C THR A 406 -30.53 26.56 -30.76
N ALA A 407 -30.75 27.88 -30.74
CA ALA A 407 -32.02 28.47 -31.11
C ALA A 407 -32.23 28.05 -32.56
N SER A 408 -32.92 26.94 -32.76
CA SER A 408 -33.47 26.58 -34.05
C SER A 408 -34.45 27.67 -34.44
N LEU A 409 -33.95 28.60 -35.25
CA LEU A 409 -34.73 29.50 -36.07
C LEU A 409 -35.81 28.69 -36.78
N ALA A 410 -37.06 28.95 -36.39
CA ALA A 410 -38.20 28.66 -37.23
C ALA A 410 -38.12 29.59 -38.45
N CYS A 411 -37.99 28.99 -39.63
CA CYS A 411 -38.42 29.54 -40.91
C CYS A 411 -39.37 28.54 -41.55
#